data_AF-A0A9P1I5T8-F1
#
_entry.id   AF-A0A9P1I5T8-F1
#
_cell.length_a   1.000
_cell.length_b   1.000
_cell.length_c   1.000
_cell.angle_alpha   90.00
_cell.angle_beta   90.00
_cell.angle_gamma   90.00
#
_symmetry.space_group_name_H-M   'P 1'
#
loop_
_entity.id
_entity.type
_entity.pdbx_description
1 polymer ?
#
loop_
_entity_poly.entity_id
_entity_poly.type
_entity_poly.pdbx_seq_one_letter_code
_entity_poly.pdbx_strand_id
1 'polypeptide(L)'
;MSQSPCSSITGRNSSCGSVDINVDNNNSNNSRMSDEELAQISVRQLNQKLVGQDRNVVMQLKQKRRTLKNRGYALNCRARRVQTQMQLEADNLVLRNQIKMLREALHDAQIRLQYYEPFQTTSTTFYTHQNIHQTQQIAPNQHQFLYQQSSPPTSTPFLQ
;
A
#
# COMPACT_ATOMS: atom_id res chain seq x y z
N MET A 1 8.83 -43.39 15.84
CA MET A 1 8.48 -42.91 17.19
C MET A 1 9.63 -42.06 17.71
N SER A 2 9.53 -40.74 17.57
CA SER A 2 10.40 -39.79 18.26
C SER A 2 9.61 -38.50 18.42
N GLN A 3 8.91 -38.36 19.54
CA GLN A 3 8.30 -37.11 19.95
C GLN A 3 9.37 -36.26 20.63
N SER A 4 9.42 -34.97 20.30
CA SER A 4 10.05 -33.95 21.13
C SER A 4 9.11 -32.75 21.25
N PRO A 5 8.97 -32.13 22.44
CA PRO A 5 7.86 -31.24 22.73
C PRO A 5 8.21 -29.78 22.39
N CYS A 6 7.24 -29.04 21.86
CA CYS A 6 7.32 -27.60 21.68
C CYS A 6 7.34 -26.89 23.04
N SER A 7 8.35 -26.06 23.28
CA SER A 7 8.43 -25.22 24.47
C SER A 7 7.51 -24.01 24.32
N SER A 8 6.52 -23.90 25.21
CA SER A 8 5.63 -22.74 25.35
C SER A 8 6.41 -21.54 25.89
N ILE A 9 6.53 -20.46 25.11
CA ILE A 9 6.98 -19.17 25.62
C ILE A 9 5.78 -18.47 26.24
N THR A 10 5.86 -18.30 27.55
CA THR A 10 4.92 -17.56 28.39
C THR A 10 4.76 -16.12 27.92
N GLY A 11 3.51 -15.72 27.70
CA GLY A 11 3.14 -14.34 27.43
C GLY A 11 3.50 -13.45 28.61
N ARG A 12 4.39 -12.48 28.38
CA ARG A 12 4.60 -11.38 29.33
C ARG A 12 3.50 -10.35 29.10
N ASN A 13 2.52 -10.34 29.99
CA ASN A 13 1.60 -9.22 30.16
C ASN A 13 2.43 -7.97 30.50
N SER A 14 2.63 -7.10 29.51
CA SER A 14 3.10 -5.74 29.76
C SER A 14 1.88 -4.90 30.05
N SER A 15 1.65 -4.68 31.34
CA SER A 15 0.73 -3.67 31.86
C SER A 15 0.85 -2.38 31.05
N CYS A 16 -0.26 -1.96 30.44
CA CYS A 16 -0.43 -0.66 29.81
C CYS A 16 -0.46 0.42 30.89
N GLY A 17 0.73 0.80 31.37
CA GLY A 17 0.92 2.07 32.03
C GLY A 17 0.77 3.17 30.98
N SER A 18 -0.39 3.84 30.98
CA SER A 18 -0.59 5.10 30.27
C SER A 18 0.31 6.15 30.94
N VAL A 19 1.56 6.23 30.48
CA VAL A 19 2.45 7.32 30.82
C VAL A 19 2.20 8.37 29.76
N ASP A 20 1.40 9.37 30.10
CA ASP A 20 1.34 10.63 29.37
C ASP A 20 2.74 11.24 29.44
N ILE A 21 3.58 10.93 28.45
CA ILE A 21 4.86 11.60 28.29
C ILE A 21 4.55 12.99 27.77
N ASN A 22 4.30 13.92 28.69
CA ASN A 22 4.42 15.34 28.45
C ASN A 22 5.90 15.61 28.13
N VAL A 23 6.27 15.52 26.84
CA VAL A 23 7.58 15.96 26.33
C VAL A 23 7.52 17.46 26.14
N ASP A 24 7.31 18.21 27.22
CA ASP A 24 7.73 19.62 27.28
C ASP A 24 9.21 19.65 27.68
N ASN A 25 10.05 19.07 26.83
CA ASN A 25 11.49 19.19 26.96
C ASN A 25 11.93 20.47 26.25
N ASN A 26 11.54 21.61 26.81
CA ASN A 26 12.19 22.89 26.57
C ASN A 26 13.59 22.84 27.18
N ASN A 27 14.48 22.08 26.53
CA ASN A 27 15.92 22.24 26.71
C ASN A 27 16.34 23.52 26.00
N SER A 28 16.00 24.65 26.65
CA SER A 28 16.60 25.95 26.44
C SER A 28 18.11 25.78 26.57
N ASN A 29 18.81 25.68 25.43
CA ASN A 29 20.22 26.04 25.18
C ASN A 29 20.87 25.32 23.97
N ASN A 30 20.12 24.74 23.02
CA ASN A 30 20.66 24.43 21.68
C ASN A 30 20.35 25.58 20.70
N SER A 31 21.23 26.58 20.72
CA SER A 31 21.21 27.76 19.86
C SER A 31 21.04 27.41 18.36
N ARG A 32 19.93 27.93 17.78
CA ARG A 32 19.72 28.33 16.37
C ARG A 32 19.36 27.30 15.28
N MET A 33 18.57 26.26 15.56
CA MET A 33 17.89 25.55 14.47
C MET A 33 16.48 25.14 14.86
N SER A 34 15.48 25.63 14.13
CA SER A 34 14.09 25.25 14.35
C SER A 34 13.84 23.81 13.90
N ASP A 35 12.78 23.19 14.42
CA ASP A 35 12.38 21.84 14.02
C ASP A 35 12.07 21.75 12.52
N GLU A 36 11.46 22.79 11.97
CA GLU A 36 11.17 22.88 10.54
C GLU A 36 12.47 22.95 9.72
N GLU A 37 13.40 23.81 10.12
CA GLU A 37 14.72 23.89 9.48
C GLU A 37 15.45 22.54 9.58
N LEU A 38 15.44 21.88 10.75
CA LEU A 38 16.05 20.55 10.96
C LEU A 38 15.46 19.44 10.12
N ALA A 39 14.15 19.47 9.90
CA ALA A 39 13.49 18.56 9.00
C ALA A 39 13.85 18.82 7.53
N GLN A 40 14.09 20.08 7.15
CA GLN A 40 14.26 20.48 5.74
C GLN A 40 15.70 20.50 5.26
N ILE A 41 16.69 20.86 6.08
CA ILE A 41 18.06 21.03 5.59
C ILE A 41 18.64 19.75 4.99
N SER A 42 19.52 19.89 4.00
CA SER A 42 20.20 18.73 3.43
C SER A 42 21.11 18.01 4.44
N VAL A 43 21.49 16.77 4.15
CA VAL A 43 22.44 16.03 5.00
C VAL A 43 23.80 16.74 5.01
N ARG A 44 24.25 17.27 3.87
CA ARG A 44 25.50 18.01 3.75
C ARG A 44 25.52 19.26 4.63
N GLN A 45 24.46 20.08 4.54
CA GLN A 45 24.35 21.30 5.36
C GLN A 45 24.25 20.97 6.85
N LEU A 46 23.51 19.91 7.22
CA LEU A 46 23.48 19.47 8.62
C LEU A 46 24.87 19.07 9.09
N ASN A 47 25.57 18.23 8.34
CA ASN A 47 26.91 17.78 8.72
C ASN A 47 27.89 18.95 8.86
N GLN A 48 27.80 19.96 8.00
CA GLN A 48 28.62 21.17 8.09
C GLN A 48 28.34 21.96 9.37
N LYS A 49 27.06 22.12 9.76
CA LYS A 49 26.65 22.76 11.02
C LYS A 49 27.05 21.96 12.27
N LEU A 50 27.26 20.65 12.15
CA LEU A 50 27.63 19.74 13.24
C LEU A 50 29.15 19.63 13.47
N VAL A 51 29.99 20.19 12.59
CA VAL A 51 31.46 20.18 12.77
C VAL A 51 31.83 20.99 14.01
N GLY A 52 32.70 20.45 14.86
CA GLY A 52 33.15 21.12 16.10
C GLY A 52 32.13 21.11 17.24
N GLN A 53 30.97 20.48 17.07
CA GLN A 53 29.97 20.30 18.12
C GLN A 53 30.26 19.06 18.98
N ASP A 54 29.83 19.11 20.24
CA ASP A 54 29.96 17.97 21.15
C ASP A 54 29.24 16.72 20.65
N ARG A 55 29.84 15.56 20.89
CA ARG A 55 29.30 14.25 20.45
C ARG A 55 27.86 14.03 20.91
N ASN A 56 27.53 14.43 22.14
CA ASN A 56 26.18 14.30 22.69
C ASN A 56 25.17 15.17 21.93
N VAL A 57 25.54 16.40 21.58
CA VAL A 57 24.70 17.33 20.82
C VAL A 57 24.48 16.81 19.40
N VAL A 58 25.54 16.33 18.75
CA VAL A 58 25.47 15.70 17.41
C VAL A 58 24.49 14.53 17.40
N MET A 59 24.58 13.64 18.39
CA MET A 59 23.68 12.48 18.50
C MET A 59 22.23 12.91 18.69
N GLN A 60 21.98 13.88 19.59
CA GLN A 60 20.63 14.39 19.85
C GLN A 60 20.01 15.05 18.61
N LEU A 61 20.76 15.89 17.88
CA LEU A 61 20.26 16.55 16.67
C LEU A 61 19.95 15.54 15.55
N LYS A 62 20.81 14.53 15.37
CA LYS A 62 20.56 13.45 14.40
C LYS A 62 19.32 12.64 14.77
N GLN A 63 19.16 12.28 16.04
CA GLN A 63 17.98 11.56 16.51
C GLN A 63 16.72 12.40 16.34
N LYS A 64 16.76 13.69 16.72
CA LYS A 64 15.65 14.63 16.54
C LYS A 64 15.25 14.75 15.07
N ARG A 65 16.22 14.91 14.15
CA ARG A 65 15.96 14.90 12.70
C ARG A 65 15.30 13.61 12.22
N ARG A 66 15.74 12.44 12.70
CA ARG A 66 15.15 11.14 12.35
C ARG A 66 13.69 11.08 12.77
N THR A 67 13.36 11.48 13.99
CA THR A 67 11.98 11.53 14.50
C THR A 67 11.11 12.47 13.65
N LEU A 68 11.61 13.66 13.32
CA LEU A 68 10.89 14.64 12.49
C LEU A 68 10.65 14.11 11.06
N LYS A 69 11.67 13.54 10.41
CA LYS A 69 11.51 12.92 9.09
C LYS A 69 10.52 11.75 9.12
N ASN A 70 10.59 10.90 10.14
CA ASN A 70 9.67 9.77 10.31
C ASN A 70 8.21 10.24 10.46
N ARG A 71 7.97 11.34 11.18
CA ARG A 71 6.65 11.97 11.25
C ARG A 71 6.16 12.35 9.85
N GLY A 72 7.00 13.01 9.05
CA GLY A 72 6.68 13.34 7.66
C GLY A 72 6.44 12.11 6.77
N TYR A 73 7.23 11.04 6.95
CA TYR A 73 7.05 9.79 6.19
C TYR A 73 5.73 9.09 6.54
N ALA A 74 5.32 9.10 7.81
CA ALA A 74 4.04 8.53 8.22
C ALA A 74 2.86 9.28 7.59
N LEU A 75 2.91 10.62 7.58
CA LEU A 75 1.89 11.45 6.93
C LEU A 75 1.81 11.17 5.42
N ASN A 76 2.96 11.20 4.74
CA ASN A 76 3.03 10.90 3.30
C ASN A 76 2.60 9.48 2.96
N CYS A 77 2.88 8.50 3.82
CA CYS A 77 2.43 7.12 3.66
C CYS A 77 0.90 7.03 3.70
N ARG A 78 0.27 7.70 4.68
CA ARG A 78 -1.20 7.78 4.79
C ARG A 78 -1.80 8.47 3.57
N ALA A 79 -1.26 9.62 3.18
CA ALA A 79 -1.74 10.40 2.04
C ALA A 79 -1.68 9.58 0.73
N ARG A 80 -0.53 8.95 0.45
CA ARG A 80 -0.39 8.08 -0.74
C ARG A 80 -1.35 6.90 -0.70
N ARG A 81 -1.55 6.27 0.45
CA ARG A 81 -2.51 5.16 0.58
C ARG A 81 -3.93 5.59 0.23
N VAL A 82 -4.37 6.72 0.78
CA VAL A 82 -5.71 7.28 0.49
C VAL A 82 -5.82 7.64 -0.99
N GLN A 83 -4.82 8.30 -1.57
CA GLN A 83 -4.80 8.65 -2.98
C GLN A 83 -4.88 7.41 -3.89
N THR A 84 -4.09 6.36 -3.59
CA THR A 84 -4.14 5.10 -4.35
C THR A 84 -5.51 4.44 -4.23
N GLN A 85 -6.11 4.42 -3.03
CA GLN A 85 -7.45 3.87 -2.85
C GLN A 85 -8.48 4.63 -3.72
N MET A 86 -8.48 5.96 -3.67
CA MET A 86 -9.39 6.79 -4.48
C MET A 86 -9.20 6.54 -5.98
N GLN A 87 -7.95 6.40 -6.44
CA GLN A 87 -7.67 6.09 -7.84
C GLN A 87 -8.26 4.74 -8.25
N LEU A 88 -8.06 3.71 -7.42
CA LEU A 88 -8.61 2.37 -7.69
C LEU A 88 -10.15 2.37 -7.70
N GLU A 89 -10.79 3.14 -6.81
CA GLU A 89 -12.24 3.30 -6.79
C GLU A 89 -12.76 3.99 -8.06
N ALA A 90 -12.07 5.05 -8.52
CA ALA A 90 -12.39 5.73 -9.77
C ALA A 90 -12.23 4.81 -10.99
N ASP A 91 -11.11 4.06 -11.06
CA ASP A 91 -10.86 3.09 -12.13
C ASP A 91 -11.94 2.00 -12.14
N ASN A 92 -12.32 1.50 -10.95
CA ASN A 92 -13.38 0.50 -10.83
C ASN A 92 -14.73 1.02 -11.35
N LEU A 93 -15.07 2.28 -11.05
CA LEU A 93 -16.29 2.92 -11.55
C LEU A 93 -16.27 3.02 -13.09
N VAL A 94 -15.15 3.47 -13.67
CA VAL A 94 -14.98 3.58 -15.12
C VAL A 94 -15.17 2.20 -15.79
N LEU A 95 -14.51 1.16 -15.26
CA LEU A 95 -14.61 -0.19 -15.80
C LEU A 95 -16.03 -0.75 -15.70
N ARG A 96 -16.73 -0.52 -14.58
CA ARG A 96 -18.14 -0.93 -14.43
C ARG A 96 -19.04 -0.26 -15.45
N ASN A 97 -18.83 1.04 -15.71
CA ASN A 97 -19.58 1.77 -16.73
C ASN A 97 -19.29 1.23 -18.14
N GLN A 98 -18.03 0.94 -18.47
CA GLN A 98 -17.67 0.32 -19.75
C GLN A 98 -18.35 -1.04 -19.93
N ILE A 99 -18.35 -1.90 -18.91
CA ILE A 99 -19.03 -3.20 -18.96
C ILE A 99 -20.54 -3.00 -19.18
N LYS A 100 -21.16 -2.04 -18.49
CA LYS A 100 -22.58 -1.73 -18.66
C LYS A 100 -22.89 -1.32 -20.11
N MET A 101 -22.12 -0.38 -20.67
CA MET A 101 -22.29 0.08 -22.06
C MET A 101 -22.11 -1.04 -23.07
N LEU A 102 -21.10 -1.89 -22.90
CA LEU A 102 -20.88 -3.02 -23.80
C LEU A 102 -21.99 -4.07 -23.72
N ARG A 103 -22.53 -4.33 -22.51
CA ARG A 103 -23.67 -5.24 -22.33
C ARG A 103 -24.94 -4.71 -22.99
N GLU A 104 -25.21 -3.41 -22.86
CA GLU A 104 -26.35 -2.76 -23.52
C GLU A 104 -26.21 -2.83 -25.05
N ALA A 105 -25.04 -2.48 -25.59
CA ALA A 105 -24.78 -2.57 -27.04
C ALA A 105 -24.89 -4.02 -27.57
N LEU A 106 -24.41 -5.00 -26.81
CA LEU A 106 -24.55 -6.42 -27.16
C LEU A 106 -26.02 -6.84 -27.16
N HIS A 107 -26.78 -6.44 -26.14
CA HIS A 107 -28.20 -6.72 -26.05
C HIS A 107 -28.98 -6.13 -27.24
N ASP A 108 -28.71 -4.87 -27.59
CA ASP A 108 -29.33 -4.19 -28.73
C ASP A 108 -29.00 -4.90 -30.06
N ALA A 109 -27.75 -5.34 -30.22
CA ALA A 109 -27.33 -6.10 -31.39
C ALA A 109 -28.04 -7.46 -31.47
N GLN A 110 -28.23 -8.15 -30.35
CA GLN A 110 -28.98 -9.41 -30.28
C GLN A 110 -30.45 -9.23 -30.67
N ILE A 111 -31.12 -8.20 -30.14
CA ILE A 111 -32.51 -7.88 -30.51
C ILE A 111 -32.61 -7.57 -32.00
N ARG A 112 -31.69 -6.76 -32.52
CA ARG A 112 -31.67 -6.42 -33.94
C ARG A 112 -31.47 -7.65 -34.83
N LEU A 113 -30.58 -8.56 -34.44
CA LEU A 113 -30.35 -9.81 -35.18
C LEU A 113 -31.61 -10.70 -35.18
N GLN A 114 -32.29 -10.80 -34.03
CA GLN A 114 -33.56 -11.52 -33.91
C GLN A 114 -34.67 -10.91 -34.79
N TYR A 115 -34.68 -9.59 -34.98
CA TYR A 115 -35.65 -8.91 -35.85
C TYR A 115 -35.46 -9.25 -37.34
N TYR A 116 -34.21 -9.34 -37.82
CA TYR A 116 -33.92 -9.60 -39.23
C TYR A 116 -33.86 -11.09 -39.61
N GLU A 117 -33.72 -12.02 -38.65
CA GLU A 117 -33.82 -13.48 -38.87
C GLU A 117 -35.11 -14.06 -38.24
N PRO A 118 -36.30 -13.80 -38.78
CA PRO A 118 -37.55 -14.25 -38.16
C PRO A 118 -37.78 -15.77 -38.29
N PHE A 119 -37.07 -16.48 -39.19
CA PHE A 119 -37.22 -17.93 -39.35
C PHE A 119 -36.04 -18.58 -40.10
N GLN A 120 -35.18 -19.31 -39.39
CA GLN A 120 -34.53 -20.51 -39.94
C GLN A 120 -34.83 -21.70 -39.02
N THR A 121 -35.45 -22.70 -39.64
CA THR A 121 -35.90 -23.96 -39.09
C THR A 121 -34.75 -24.89 -38.67
N THR A 122 -35.01 -25.57 -37.55
CA THR A 122 -34.58 -26.94 -37.20
C THR A 122 -33.10 -27.23 -36.85
N SER A 123 -32.96 -27.84 -35.66
CA SER A 123 -31.97 -28.89 -35.33
C SER A 123 -30.48 -28.51 -35.16
N THR A 124 -30.15 -27.54 -34.30
CA THR A 124 -28.76 -27.46 -33.77
C THR A 124 -28.64 -27.19 -32.26
N THR A 125 -29.75 -27.25 -31.50
CA THR A 125 -29.77 -26.94 -30.05
C THR A 125 -29.32 -28.11 -29.15
N PHE A 126 -28.24 -28.83 -29.49
CA PHE A 126 -27.67 -29.86 -28.60
C PHE A 126 -26.20 -29.67 -28.22
N TYR A 127 -25.54 -28.62 -28.70
CA TYR A 127 -24.15 -28.34 -28.30
C TYR A 127 -23.92 -26.87 -28.00
N THR A 128 -24.42 -26.41 -26.86
CA THR A 128 -23.73 -25.34 -26.12
C THR A 128 -23.65 -25.76 -24.65
N HIS A 129 -22.42 -26.08 -24.27
CA HIS A 129 -22.01 -26.53 -22.96
C HIS A 129 -22.66 -25.76 -21.81
N GLN A 130 -23.17 -26.54 -20.86
CA GLN A 130 -23.37 -26.19 -19.46
C GLN A 130 -22.12 -25.50 -18.91
N ASN A 131 -22.18 -24.20 -18.63
CA ASN A 131 -21.57 -23.54 -17.48
C ASN A 131 -21.89 -22.04 -17.53
N ILE A 132 -22.50 -21.50 -16.47
CA ILE A 132 -22.21 -20.19 -15.80
C ILE A 132 -23.29 -20.03 -14.69
N HIS A 133 -23.42 -21.02 -13.82
CA HIS A 133 -24.09 -20.83 -12.54
C HIS A 133 -23.35 -21.60 -11.45
N GLN A 134 -22.22 -21.05 -10.99
CA GLN A 134 -21.88 -20.96 -9.57
C GLN A 134 -20.53 -20.27 -9.38
N THR A 135 -20.58 -19.02 -8.94
CA THR A 135 -19.71 -18.52 -7.86
C THR A 135 -20.31 -17.22 -7.34
N GLN A 136 -21.34 -17.34 -6.51
CA GLN A 136 -21.40 -16.51 -5.31
C GLN A 136 -20.65 -17.27 -4.20
N GLN A 137 -20.17 -16.50 -3.22
CA GLN A 137 -19.42 -16.89 -2.00
C GLN A 137 -17.90 -16.68 -2.12
N ILE A 138 -17.47 -15.42 -2.01
CA ILE A 138 -16.14 -15.10 -1.47
C ILE A 138 -16.31 -15.09 0.05
N ALA A 139 -16.00 -16.22 0.68
CA ALA A 139 -15.68 -16.28 2.11
C ALA A 139 -14.24 -15.73 2.34
N PRO A 140 -13.91 -15.25 3.55
CA PRO A 140 -12.72 -14.42 3.76
C PRO A 140 -11.42 -15.23 3.83
N ASN A 141 -10.36 -14.61 3.30
CA ASN A 141 -8.96 -14.68 3.72
C ASN A 141 -8.51 -15.94 4.48
N GLN A 142 -7.76 -16.82 3.80
CA GLN A 142 -6.72 -17.63 4.44
C GLN A 142 -5.59 -17.94 3.42
N HIS A 143 -4.36 -17.52 3.79
CA HIS A 143 -3.07 -18.06 3.36
C HIS A 143 -2.49 -17.65 1.99
N GLN A 144 -1.79 -16.51 1.99
CA GLN A 144 -0.32 -16.45 1.96
C GLN A 144 0.41 -17.74 1.54
N PHE A 145 1.15 -17.72 0.41
CA PHE A 145 2.49 -18.31 0.16
C PHE A 145 2.72 -18.56 -1.34
N LEU A 146 3.28 -17.57 -2.06
CA LEU A 146 4.44 -17.70 -2.98
C LEU A 146 4.62 -16.39 -3.77
N TYR A 147 5.45 -15.47 -3.26
CA TYR A 147 6.15 -14.51 -4.12
C TYR A 147 7.63 -14.82 -4.02
N GLN A 148 8.06 -15.79 -4.82
CA GLN A 148 9.46 -16.03 -5.13
C GLN A 148 9.80 -15.20 -6.38
N GLN A 149 10.58 -14.14 -6.16
CA GLN A 149 11.55 -13.52 -7.06
C GLN A 149 11.10 -12.98 -8.44
N SER A 150 10.96 -11.66 -8.51
CA SER A 150 11.48 -10.89 -9.66
C SER A 150 11.97 -9.52 -9.17
N SER A 151 13.29 -9.34 -9.19
CA SER A 151 13.95 -8.06 -8.95
C SER A 151 13.74 -7.14 -10.18
N PRO A 152 13.63 -5.81 -10.02
CA PRO A 152 13.59 -4.90 -11.17
C PRO A 152 14.98 -4.81 -11.82
N PRO A 153 15.09 -4.65 -13.15
CA PRO A 153 16.38 -4.47 -13.80
C PRO A 153 17.01 -3.14 -13.36
N THR A 154 18.27 -3.24 -12.93
CA THR A 154 19.12 -2.11 -12.57
C THR A 154 19.58 -1.44 -13.86
N SER A 155 19.12 -0.21 -14.13
CA SER A 155 19.68 0.64 -15.18
C SER A 155 20.94 1.32 -14.66
N THR A 156 22.11 0.77 -15.00
CA THR A 156 23.40 1.47 -14.88
C THR A 156 23.66 2.26 -16.17
N PRO A 157 24.05 3.54 -16.11
CA PRO A 157 24.57 4.23 -17.28
C PRO A 157 26.04 3.83 -17.46
N PHE A 158 26.37 3.31 -18.64
CA PHE A 158 27.75 3.12 -19.09
C PHE A 158 28.27 4.47 -19.57
N LEU A 159 29.26 5.03 -18.87
CA LEU A 159 30.11 6.10 -19.40
C LEU A 159 31.17 5.46 -20.29
N GLN A 160 31.35 6.05 -21.47
CA GLN A 160 32.60 5.99 -22.22
C GLN A 160 32.96 7.43 -22.63
#